data_AF-W6A7B1-F1
#
_entry.id   AF-W6A7B1-F1
#
_cell.length_a   1.000
_cell.length_b   1.000
_cell.length_c   1.000
_cell.angle_alpha   90.00
_cell.angle_beta   90.00
_cell.angle_gamma   90.00
#
_symmetry.space_group_name_H-M   'P 1'
#
loop_
_entity.id
_entity.type
_entity.pdbx_description
1 polymer ?
#
loop_
_entity_poly.entity_id
_entity_poly.type
_entity_poly.pdbx_seq_one_letter_code
_entity_poly.pdbx_strand_id
1 'polypeptide(L)'
;MYISMERNSRGNLEIEEKILNKIIEFDVSNNSKGIEKTEASVSLHHENTLFILIKLYVSNRDSLKIDESKLNATIIASMEKTLLIKPKNIAFAYIKK
;
A
#
# COMPACT_ATOMS: atom_id res chain seq x y z
N MET A 1 11.08 -13.26 -11.53
CA MET A 1 10.69 -12.15 -12.43
C MET A 1 11.40 -10.91 -11.91
N TYR A 2 12.36 -10.38 -12.66
CA TYR A 2 13.20 -9.25 -12.24
C TYR A 2 12.74 -8.04 -13.04
N ILE A 3 12.13 -7.05 -12.37
CA ILE A 3 11.73 -5.81 -13.03
C ILE A 3 12.92 -4.87 -12.89
N SER A 4 13.60 -4.59 -14.02
CA SER A 4 14.69 -3.63 -14.08
C SER A 4 14.13 -2.21 -13.90
N MET A 5 14.53 -1.54 -12.82
CA MET A 5 14.12 -0.18 -12.50
C MET A 5 15.01 0.85 -13.23
N GLU A 6 14.66 1.15 -14.48
CA GLU A 6 15.19 2.33 -15.17
C GLU A 6 14.21 3.51 -15.04
N ARG A 7 14.58 4.48 -14.22
CA ARG A 7 13.85 5.75 -14.04
C ARG A 7 13.84 6.52 -15.36
N ASN A 8 12.68 6.57 -16.04
CA ASN A 8 12.43 7.52 -17.13
C ASN A 8 11.16 8.33 -16.84
N SER A 9 11.28 9.65 -16.96
CA SER A 9 10.75 10.62 -16.00
C SER A 9 9.29 11.05 -16.18
N ARG A 10 8.47 10.45 -17.05
CA ARG A 10 7.10 10.96 -17.29
C ARG A 10 5.97 9.96 -17.59
N GLY A 11 6.22 8.64 -17.66
CA GLY A 11 5.17 7.67 -18.01
C GLY A 11 5.18 6.36 -17.24
N ASN A 12 6.36 5.77 -17.01
CA ASN A 12 6.46 4.48 -16.31
C ASN A 12 6.13 4.58 -14.81
N LEU A 13 6.45 5.71 -14.19
CA LEU A 13 6.28 5.91 -12.74
C LEU A 13 4.79 5.84 -12.31
N GLU A 14 3.87 6.33 -13.15
CA GLU A 14 2.43 6.25 -12.87
C GLU A 14 1.89 4.81 -13.00
N ILE A 15 2.42 4.04 -13.94
CA ILE A 15 2.09 2.61 -14.10
C ILE A 15 2.60 1.83 -12.88
N GLU A 16 3.81 2.14 -12.41
CA GLU A 16 4.42 1.56 -11.23
C GLU A 16 3.61 1.87 -9.96
N GLU A 17 3.23 3.13 -9.71
CA GLU A 17 2.39 3.52 -8.57
C GLU A 17 1.04 2.79 -8.55
N LYS A 18 0.38 2.65 -9.72
CA LYS A 18 -0.88 1.90 -9.83
C LYS A 18 -0.72 0.43 -9.50
N ILE A 19 0.37 -0.20 -9.93
CA ILE A 19 0.65 -1.61 -9.61
C ILE A 19 0.90 -1.78 -8.10
N LEU A 20 1.66 -0.87 -7.49
CA LEU A 20 1.93 -0.90 -6.05
C LEU A 20 0.66 -0.71 -5.23
N ASN A 21 -0.23 0.22 -5.66
CA ASN A 21 -1.54 0.38 -5.05
C ASN A 21 -2.30 -0.95 -5.04
N LYS A 22 -2.30 -1.69 -6.16
CA LYS A 22 -3.01 -2.98 -6.26
C LYS A 22 -2.39 -4.07 -5.39
N ILE A 23 -1.07 -4.14 -5.29
CA ILE A 23 -0.38 -5.08 -4.40
C ILE A 23 -0.77 -4.80 -2.94
N ILE A 24 -0.72 -3.53 -2.52
CA ILE A 24 -1.07 -3.14 -1.15
C ILE A 24 -2.55 -3.39 -0.87
N GLU A 25 -3.44 -3.04 -1.79
CA GLU A 25 -4.89 -3.32 -1.68
C GLU A 25 -5.15 -4.81 -1.51
N PHE A 26 -4.46 -5.66 -2.26
CA PHE A 26 -4.57 -7.11 -2.16
C PHE A 26 -4.06 -7.65 -0.82
N ASP A 27 -2.86 -7.24 -0.40
CA ASP A 27 -2.25 -7.67 0.86
C ASP A 27 -3.12 -7.29 2.06
N VAL A 28 -3.65 -6.06 2.06
CA VAL A 28 -4.53 -5.55 3.10
C VAL A 28 -5.85 -6.30 3.11
N SER A 29 -6.49 -6.49 1.95
CA SER A 29 -7.80 -7.15 1.88
C SER A 29 -7.73 -8.62 2.30
N ASN A 30 -6.62 -9.32 2.04
CA ASN A 30 -6.44 -10.72 2.46
C ASN A 30 -6.13 -10.88 3.95
N ASN A 31 -5.58 -9.86 4.60
CA ASN A 31 -5.15 -9.92 5.99
C ASN A 31 -6.09 -9.18 6.95
N SER A 32 -7.25 -8.75 6.47
CA SER A 32 -8.21 -7.99 7.27
C SER A 32 -9.64 -8.47 7.04
N LYS A 33 -10.52 -8.26 8.04
CA LYS A 33 -11.94 -8.60 7.96
C LYS A 33 -12.80 -7.41 8.35
N GLY A 34 -14.00 -7.32 7.77
CA GLY A 34 -14.95 -6.24 8.05
C GLY A 34 -14.68 -4.95 7.27
N ILE A 35 -13.82 -5.00 6.24
CA ILE A 35 -13.58 -3.88 5.31
C ILE A 35 -14.39 -4.11 4.04
N GLU A 36 -15.16 -3.10 3.64
CA GLU A 36 -15.93 -3.14 2.40
C GLU A 36 -15.08 -2.78 1.18
N LYS A 37 -14.16 -1.83 1.36
CA LYS A 37 -13.31 -1.32 0.30
C LYS A 37 -11.97 -0.89 0.89
N THR A 38 -10.91 -1.25 0.19
CA THR A 38 -9.54 -0.79 0.45
C THR A 38 -9.11 0.06 -0.73
N GLU A 39 -8.57 1.24 -0.46
CA GLU A 39 -7.88 2.06 -1.47
C GLU A 39 -6.48 2.37 -0.98
N ALA A 40 -5.48 2.04 -1.78
CA ALA A 40 -4.10 2.43 -1.50
C ALA A 40 -3.70 3.61 -2.38
N SER A 41 -2.94 4.53 -1.79
CA SER A 41 -2.29 5.62 -2.51
C SER A 41 -0.82 5.64 -2.10
N VAL A 42 0.00 5.26 -3.06
CA VAL A 42 1.46 5.34 -2.99
C VAL A 42 1.90 6.67 -3.57
N SER A 43 2.85 7.31 -2.90
CA SER A 43 3.50 8.52 -3.41
C SER A 43 5.01 8.40 -3.25
N LEU A 44 5.73 8.47 -4.36
CA LEU A 44 7.19 8.48 -4.38
C LEU A 44 7.69 9.93 -4.52
N HIS A 45 8.26 10.47 -3.45
CA HIS A 45 8.92 11.78 -3.48
C HIS A 45 10.39 11.66 -3.85
N HIS A 46 11.01 12.79 -4.21
CA HIS A 46 12.43 12.88 -4.57
C HIS A 46 13.33 12.08 -3.60
N GLU A 47 14.38 11.46 -4.16
CA GLU A 47 15.34 10.60 -3.43
C GLU A 47 14.78 9.28 -2.86
N ASN A 48 13.90 8.58 -3.59
CA ASN A 48 13.39 7.25 -3.21
C ASN A 48 12.58 7.23 -1.90
N THR A 49 12.04 8.37 -1.47
CA THR A 49 11.21 8.40 -0.26
C THR A 49 9.78 7.99 -0.60
N LEU A 50 9.41 6.79 -0.16
CA LEU A 50 8.10 6.19 -0.41
C LEU A 50 7.14 6.44 0.77
N PHE A 51 5.98 7.01 0.48
CA PHE A 51 4.88 7.20 1.42
C PHE A 51 3.67 6.40 0.96
N ILE A 52 2.97 5.78 1.90
CA ILE A 52 1.80 4.96 1.63
C ILE A 52 0.65 5.43 2.51
N LEU A 53 -0.48 5.71 1.88
CA LEU A 53 -1.77 5.95 2.55
C LEU A 53 -2.73 4.81 2.19
N ILE A 54 -3.31 4.18 3.21
CA ILE A 54 -4.27 3.10 3.05
C ILE A 54 -5.59 3.57 3.64
N LYS A 55 -6.59 3.71 2.79
CA LYS A 55 -7.96 4.07 3.18
C LYS A 55 -8.78 2.80 3.29
N LEU A 56 -9.35 2.60 4.48
CA LEU A 56 -10.17 1.45 4.82
C LEU A 56 -11.59 1.91 5.05
N TYR A 57 -12.48 1.54 4.14
CA TYR A 57 -13.90 1.85 4.24
C TYR A 57 -14.60 0.75 5.04
N VAL A 58 -15.14 1.15 6.20
CA VAL A 58 -15.77 0.24 7.17
C VAL A 58 -17.20 0.68 7.40
N SER A 59 -18.15 -0.27 7.29
CA SER A 59 -19.56 -0.02 7.56
C SER A 59 -19.92 -0.24 9.03
N ASN A 60 -19.23 -1.15 9.72
CA ASN A 60 -19.36 -1.31 11.16
C ASN A 60 -17.98 -1.47 11.81
N ARG A 61 -17.74 -0.71 12.89
CA ARG A 61 -16.49 -0.78 13.66
C ARG A 61 -16.37 -2.10 14.42
N ASP A 62 -17.47 -2.70 14.83
CA ASP A 62 -17.47 -3.91 15.66
C ASP A 62 -17.08 -5.18 14.87
N SER A 63 -17.26 -5.15 13.55
CA SER A 63 -16.85 -6.25 12.65
C SER A 63 -15.40 -6.11 12.16
N LEU A 64 -14.76 -4.96 12.42
CA LEU A 64 -13.40 -4.69 11.99
C LEU A 64 -12.42 -5.52 12.81
N LYS A 65 -11.73 -6.44 12.13
CA LYS A 65 -10.59 -7.18 12.69
C LYS A 65 -9.38 -6.93 11.83
N ILE A 66 -8.48 -6.12 12.35
CA ILE A 66 -7.26 -5.70 11.68
C ILE A 66 -6.10 -5.72 12.67
N ASP A 67 -4.97 -6.25 12.23
CA ASP A 67 -3.70 -6.16 12.94
C ASP A 67 -2.78 -5.25 12.13
N GLU A 68 -2.74 -3.97 12.52
CA GLU A 68 -1.94 -2.96 11.83
C GLU A 68 -0.45 -3.29 11.84
N SER A 69 0.07 -3.91 12.91
CA SER A 69 1.48 -4.28 13.00
C SER A 69 1.83 -5.35 11.98
N LYS A 70 0.98 -6.38 11.86
CA LYS A 70 1.16 -7.44 10.85
C LYS A 70 1.01 -6.90 9.44
N LEU A 71 0.04 -6.02 9.20
CA LEU A 71 -0.15 -5.40 7.89
C LEU A 71 1.05 -4.54 7.51
N ASN A 72 1.54 -3.72 8.44
CA ASN A 72 2.70 -2.88 8.22
C ASN A 72 3.93 -3.72 7.85
N ALA A 73 4.20 -4.81 8.58
CA ALA A 73 5.26 -5.74 8.24
C ALA A 73 5.08 -6.41 6.86
N THR A 74 3.86 -6.82 6.52
CA THR A 74 3.53 -7.40 5.21
C THR A 74 3.79 -6.41 4.08
N ILE A 75 3.31 -5.17 4.23
CA ILE A 75 3.50 -4.12 3.22
C ILE A 75 4.98 -3.79 3.06
N ILE A 76 5.73 -3.63 4.15
CA ILE A 76 7.17 -3.40 4.09
C ILE A 76 7.87 -4.52 3.31
N ALA A 77 7.57 -5.79 3.62
CA ALA A 77 8.16 -6.93 2.94
C ALA A 77 7.80 -6.96 1.43
N SER A 78 6.55 -6.65 1.08
CA SER A 78 6.10 -6.55 -0.31
C SER A 78 6.82 -5.42 -1.07
N MET A 79 7.01 -4.26 -0.44
CA MET A 79 7.70 -3.11 -1.05
C MET A 79 9.20 -3.34 -1.19
N GLU A 80 9.86 -3.89 -0.16
CA GLU A 80 11.27 -4.28 -0.22
C GLU A 80 11.51 -5.32 -1.32
N LYS A 81 10.63 -6.30 -1.48
CA LYS A 81 10.73 -7.32 -2.54
C LYS A 81 10.50 -6.76 -3.95
N THR A 82 9.61 -5.77 -4.09
CA THR A 82 9.18 -5.27 -5.41
C THR A 82 10.07 -4.14 -5.91
N LEU A 83 10.43 -3.20 -5.03
CA LEU A 83 11.14 -1.97 -5.39
C LEU A 83 12.51 -1.83 -4.73
N LEU A 84 12.88 -2.73 -3.80
CA LEU A 84 14.08 -2.56 -2.98
C LEU A 84 14.08 -1.25 -2.18
N ILE A 85 12.88 -0.71 -1.89
CA ILE A 85 12.67 0.53 -1.14
C ILE A 85 11.83 0.22 0.09
N LYS A 86 12.27 0.76 1.24
CA LYS A 86 11.50 0.73 2.48
C LYS A 86 10.61 1.98 2.57
N PRO A 87 9.29 1.84 2.77
CA PRO A 87 8.41 2.97 3.03
C PRO A 87 8.89 3.78 4.24
N LYS A 88 8.94 5.10 4.12
CA LYS A 88 9.24 5.99 5.25
C LYS A 88 8.06 6.06 6.21
N ASN A 89 6.84 5.99 5.68
CA ASN A 89 5.62 6.03 6.45
C ASN A 89 4.51 5.21 5.77
N ILE A 90 3.73 4.51 6.58
CA ILE A 90 2.50 3.82 6.17
C ILE A 90 1.40 4.33 7.11
N ALA A 91 0.44 5.07 6.56
CA ALA A 91 -0.69 5.62 7.30
C ALA A 91 -1.96 4.85 6.99
N PHE A 92 -2.72 4.51 8.04
CA PHE A 92 -4.03 3.89 7.93
C PHE A 92 -5.12 4.93 8.24
N ALA A 93 -6.05 5.12 7.31
CA ALA A 93 -7.19 6.00 7.47
C ALA A 93 -8.49 5.18 7.45
N TYR A 94 -9.19 5.15 8.57
CA TYR A 94 -10.48 4.46 8.69
C TYR A 94 -11.61 5.42 8.34
N ILE A 95 -12.34 5.10 7.27
CA ILE A 95 -13.43 5.91 6.76
C ILE A 95 -14.74 5.18 7.06
N LYS A 96 -15.55 5.76 7.94
CA LYS A 96 -16.91 5.28 8.16
C LYS A 96 -17.74 5.58 6.91
N LYS A 97 -18.40 4.55 6.39
CA LYS A 97 -19.33 4.67 5.27
C LYS A 97 -20.78 4.66 5.75
#